data_AF-A0A2E1PDV3-F1
#
_entry.id   AF-A0A2E1PDV3-F1
#
_cell.length_a   1.000
_cell.length_b   1.000
_cell.length_c   1.000
_cell.angle_alpha   90.00
_cell.angle_beta   90.00
_cell.angle_gamma   90.00
#
_symmetry.space_group_name_H-M   'P 1'
#
loop_
_entity.id
_entity.type
_entity.pdbx_description
1 polymer ?
#
loop_
_entity_poly.entity_id
_entity_poly.type
_entity_poly.pdbx_seq_one_letter_code
_entity_poly.pdbx_strand_id
1 'polypeptide(L)'
;MLKTKLSILLFNIFFLISCNSALNQSLTEGSLKFSVHHIEGDKNGFIFSNLLKQQLRVNDFYDPLSTNVIYVTTSNETKYLVTSVTKTSTRNAVYSNVSMEIGTSSNRLPISINFTCSKMEETYSADQMYMLAASNANLSNIEAENDIIILNSENIIDMMIDDLIFYRQNDCYLSKKLTNISLPENEQLEKNLSEKGKLLKEIKNELNAGE
;
A
#
# COMPACT_ATOMS: atom_id res chain seq x y z
N MET A 1 -41.62 -26.89 38.23
CA MET A 1 -40.19 -26.64 37.93
C MET A 1 -39.91 -26.16 36.48
N LEU A 2 -40.91 -25.66 35.75
CA LEU A 2 -40.69 -25.08 34.40
C LEU A 2 -40.37 -23.58 34.45
N LYS A 3 -40.94 -22.87 35.43
CA LYS A 3 -40.87 -21.40 35.55
C LYS A 3 -39.46 -20.86 35.82
N THR A 4 -38.65 -21.57 36.62
CA THR A 4 -37.26 -21.17 36.91
C THR A 4 -36.31 -21.45 35.74
N LYS A 5 -36.55 -22.54 34.99
CA LYS A 5 -35.73 -22.89 33.81
C LYS A 5 -35.93 -21.91 32.65
N LEU A 6 -37.16 -21.42 32.44
CA LEU A 6 -37.46 -20.41 31.42
C LEU A 6 -36.79 -19.05 31.74
N SER A 7 -36.73 -18.69 33.03
CA SER A 7 -36.12 -17.43 33.47
C SER A 7 -34.62 -17.38 33.20
N ILE A 8 -33.91 -18.50 33.37
CA ILE A 8 -32.46 -18.59 33.07
C ILE A 8 -32.22 -18.52 31.56
N LEU A 9 -33.10 -19.12 30.75
CA LEU A 9 -32.98 -19.08 29.29
C LEU A 9 -33.15 -17.65 28.74
N LEU A 10 -34.14 -16.91 29.26
CA LEU A 10 -34.38 -15.51 28.86
C LEU A 10 -33.24 -14.57 29.27
N PHE A 11 -32.63 -14.79 30.44
CA PHE A 11 -31.53 -13.94 30.92
C PHE A 11 -30.28 -14.04 30.03
N ASN A 12 -30.00 -15.22 29.46
CA ASN A 12 -28.89 -15.39 28.52
C ASN A 12 -29.12 -14.69 27.16
N ILE A 13 -30.37 -14.57 26.70
CA ILE A 13 -30.69 -13.86 25.45
C ILE A 13 -30.40 -12.36 25.59
N PHE A 14 -30.66 -11.75 26.75
CA PHE A 14 -30.37 -10.34 26.98
C PHE A 14 -28.87 -10.04 27.01
N PHE A 15 -28.04 -10.93 27.58
CA PHE A 15 -26.57 -10.77 27.55
C PHE A 15 -25.98 -10.88 26.14
N LEU A 16 -26.58 -11.70 25.26
CA LEU A 16 -26.12 -11.81 23.87
C LEU A 16 -26.44 -10.56 23.04
N ILE A 17 -27.56 -9.88 23.31
CA ILE A 17 -27.94 -8.66 22.58
C ILE A 17 -27.05 -7.47 22.98
N SER A 18 -26.65 -7.36 24.24
CA SER A 18 -25.79 -6.26 24.73
C SER A 18 -24.33 -6.35 24.29
N CYS A 19 -23.84 -7.55 23.93
CA CYS A 19 -22.48 -7.70 23.40
C CYS A 19 -22.37 -7.21 21.94
N ASN A 20 -23.45 -7.32 21.16
CA ASN A 20 -23.49 -6.82 19.78
C ASN A 20 -23.55 -5.30 19.68
N SER A 21 -24.14 -4.61 20.67
CA SER A 21 -24.22 -3.14 20.66
C SER A 21 -22.87 -2.46 20.86
N ALA A 22 -21.97 -3.05 21.65
CA ALA A 22 -20.62 -2.51 21.86
C ALA A 22 -19.71 -2.69 20.64
N LEU A 23 -19.87 -3.79 19.89
CA LEU A 23 -19.17 -4.02 18.62
C LEU A 23 -19.70 -3.10 17.51
N ASN A 24 -21.02 -2.89 17.45
CA ASN A 24 -21.64 -2.03 16.45
C ASN A 24 -21.36 -0.54 16.68
N GLN A 25 -21.08 -0.10 17.91
CA GLN A 25 -20.81 1.32 18.20
C GLN A 25 -19.46 1.78 17.62
N SER A 26 -18.49 0.87 17.48
CA SER A 26 -17.21 1.11 16.79
C SER A 26 -17.35 1.25 15.27
N LEU A 27 -18.40 0.66 14.68
CA LEU A 27 -18.65 0.69 13.23
C LEU A 27 -19.43 1.94 12.79
N THR A 28 -20.00 2.70 13.73
CA THR A 28 -20.89 3.84 13.46
C THR A 28 -20.20 5.21 13.39
N GLU A 29 -18.92 5.34 13.72
CA GLU A 29 -18.12 6.50 13.28
C GLU A 29 -17.72 6.28 11.81
N GLY A 30 -18.68 6.46 10.89
CA GLY A 30 -18.51 6.45 9.44
C GLY A 30 -17.48 5.45 8.91
N SER A 31 -17.90 4.19 8.71
CA SER A 31 -17.07 3.08 8.20
C SER A 31 -15.96 3.58 7.26
N LEU A 32 -14.73 3.59 7.77
CA LEU A 32 -13.61 4.16 7.05
C LEU A 32 -13.37 3.34 5.77
N LYS A 33 -13.59 3.98 4.62
CA LYS A 33 -13.32 3.36 3.32
C LYS A 33 -11.98 3.82 2.77
N PHE A 34 -11.36 2.97 1.98
CA PHE A 34 -10.10 3.20 1.31
C PHE A 34 -10.20 2.89 -0.18
N SER A 35 -9.53 3.71 -0.98
CA SER A 35 -9.14 3.36 -2.34
C SER A 35 -7.74 2.77 -2.31
N VAL A 36 -7.43 1.88 -3.25
CA VAL A 36 -6.10 1.28 -3.39
C VAL A 36 -5.45 1.82 -4.65
N HIS A 37 -4.39 2.58 -4.50
CA HIS A 37 -3.64 3.16 -5.62
C HIS A 37 -2.36 2.37 -5.90
N HIS A 38 -1.70 2.79 -6.98
CA HIS A 38 -0.48 2.23 -7.60
C HIS A 38 0.32 1.35 -6.64
N ILE A 39 0.47 0.08 -7.02
CA ILE A 39 1.36 -0.83 -6.33
C ILE A 39 2.64 -0.93 -7.14
N GLU A 40 3.74 -0.41 -6.59
CA GLU A 40 5.05 -0.62 -7.17
C GLU A 40 5.50 -2.07 -6.92
N GLY A 41 6.10 -2.67 -7.94
CA GLY A 41 6.49 -4.07 -7.97
C GLY A 41 6.21 -4.67 -9.34
N ASP A 42 6.90 -5.76 -9.66
CA ASP A 42 6.76 -6.47 -10.94
C ASP A 42 5.37 -7.15 -11.06
N LYS A 43 5.23 -8.22 -11.85
CA LYS A 43 3.99 -9.03 -11.99
C LYS A 43 3.29 -9.29 -10.63
N ASN A 44 4.06 -9.47 -9.56
CA ASN A 44 3.57 -9.76 -8.22
C ASN A 44 2.80 -8.59 -7.59
N GLY A 45 3.16 -7.34 -7.89
CA GLY A 45 2.45 -6.16 -7.38
C GLY A 45 1.01 -6.07 -7.91
N PHE A 46 0.79 -6.47 -9.16
CA PHE A 46 -0.56 -6.56 -9.73
C PHE A 46 -1.42 -7.64 -9.04
N ILE A 47 -0.85 -8.82 -8.80
CA ILE A 47 -1.54 -9.92 -8.11
C ILE A 47 -1.90 -9.48 -6.69
N PHE A 48 -0.93 -8.93 -5.95
CA PHE A 48 -1.14 -8.39 -4.61
C PHE A 48 -2.25 -7.35 -4.58
N SER A 49 -2.27 -6.40 -5.54
CA SER A 49 -3.32 -5.37 -5.61
C SER A 49 -4.72 -5.95 -5.72
N ASN A 50 -4.88 -7.00 -6.52
CA ASN A 50 -6.17 -7.63 -6.71
C ASN A 50 -6.61 -8.40 -5.47
N LEU A 51 -5.70 -9.14 -4.84
CA LEU A 51 -5.98 -9.84 -3.58
C LEU A 51 -6.36 -8.85 -2.47
N LEU A 52 -5.60 -7.77 -2.30
CA LEU A 52 -5.88 -6.73 -1.31
C LEU A 52 -7.24 -6.07 -1.55
N LYS A 53 -7.56 -5.69 -2.80
CA LYS A 53 -8.87 -5.14 -3.15
C LYS A 53 -10.01 -6.10 -2.86
N GLN A 54 -9.81 -7.41 -3.08
CA GLN A 54 -10.81 -8.42 -2.75
C GLN A 54 -11.03 -8.49 -1.23
N GLN A 55 -9.96 -8.56 -0.45
CA GLN A 55 -10.07 -8.63 1.01
C GLN A 55 -10.66 -7.36 1.62
N LEU A 56 -10.29 -6.18 1.12
CA LEU A 56 -10.92 -4.92 1.53
C LEU A 56 -12.42 -4.87 1.18
N ARG A 57 -12.86 -5.48 0.06
CA ARG A 57 -14.30 -5.58 -0.25
C ARG A 57 -15.03 -6.52 0.69
N VAL A 58 -14.43 -7.66 1.02
CA VAL A 58 -15.01 -8.64 1.94
C VAL A 58 -15.20 -8.03 3.34
N ASN A 59 -14.27 -7.19 3.78
CA ASN A 59 -14.31 -6.50 5.08
C ASN A 59 -15.04 -5.15 5.04
N ASP A 60 -15.70 -4.80 3.93
CA ASP A 60 -16.40 -3.52 3.76
C ASP A 60 -15.50 -2.28 4.01
N PHE A 61 -14.23 -2.36 3.61
CA PHE A 61 -13.25 -1.26 3.66
C PHE A 61 -12.95 -0.64 2.30
N TYR A 62 -13.39 -1.25 1.20
CA TYR A 62 -13.07 -0.77 -0.15
C TYR A 62 -14.11 0.22 -0.70
N ASP A 63 -13.67 1.42 -1.08
CA ASP A 63 -14.40 2.34 -1.94
C ASP A 63 -13.44 2.96 -2.96
N PRO A 64 -13.59 2.69 -4.27
CA PRO A 64 -12.72 3.26 -5.30
C PRO A 64 -12.78 4.80 -5.37
N LEU A 65 -13.79 5.43 -4.79
CA LEU A 65 -13.96 6.88 -4.76
C LEU A 65 -13.49 7.51 -3.43
N SER A 66 -13.01 6.70 -2.47
CA SER A 66 -12.51 7.21 -1.20
C SER A 66 -11.27 8.08 -1.39
N THR A 67 -11.22 9.17 -0.63
CA THR A 67 -10.06 10.07 -0.53
C THR A 67 -8.98 9.54 0.41
N ASN A 68 -9.29 8.55 1.26
CA ASN A 68 -8.27 7.79 1.98
C ASN A 68 -7.70 6.77 1.00
N VAL A 69 -6.40 6.84 0.78
CA VAL A 69 -5.70 6.05 -0.20
C VAL A 69 -4.71 5.15 0.55
N ILE A 70 -4.78 3.85 0.25
CA ILE A 70 -3.74 2.88 0.58
C ILE A 70 -2.79 2.83 -0.62
N TYR A 71 -1.54 3.19 -0.37
CA TYR A 71 -0.42 2.98 -1.27
C TYR A 71 0.40 1.79 -0.77
N VAL A 72 0.86 0.96 -1.69
CA VAL A 72 1.59 -0.25 -1.35
C VAL A 72 2.79 -0.40 -2.26
N THR A 73 3.93 -0.78 -1.71
CA THR A 73 5.08 -1.22 -2.51
C THR A 73 5.42 -2.65 -2.13
N THR A 74 5.60 -3.51 -3.13
CA THR A 74 5.90 -4.93 -2.93
C THR A 74 7.30 -5.25 -3.41
N SER A 75 8.01 -6.10 -2.67
CA SER A 75 9.32 -6.64 -3.07
C SER A 75 9.41 -8.11 -2.71
N ASN A 76 10.07 -8.90 -3.55
CA ASN A 76 10.30 -10.31 -3.31
C ASN A 76 11.78 -10.62 -3.53
N GLU A 77 12.36 -11.43 -2.66
CA GLU A 77 13.74 -11.88 -2.74
C GLU A 77 13.81 -13.39 -2.53
N THR A 78 14.52 -14.10 -3.40
CA THR A 78 14.74 -15.54 -3.26
C THR A 78 16.20 -15.80 -2.89
N LYS A 79 16.43 -16.49 -1.76
CA LYS A 79 17.76 -16.85 -1.26
C LYS A 79 17.98 -18.35 -1.28
N TYR A 80 19.14 -18.74 -1.78
CA TYR A 80 19.60 -20.12 -1.77
C TYR A 80 20.15 -20.51 -0.39
N LEU A 81 19.65 -21.60 0.18
CA LEU A 81 20.03 -22.12 1.50
C LEU A 81 20.51 -23.57 1.40
N VAL A 82 21.77 -23.81 1.74
CA VAL A 82 22.30 -25.18 1.89
C VAL A 82 22.04 -25.63 3.32
N THR A 83 21.21 -26.65 3.49
CA THR A 83 20.75 -27.06 4.83
C THR A 83 21.34 -28.38 5.33
N SER A 84 22.25 -29.02 4.58
CA SER A 84 22.88 -30.28 4.97
C SER A 84 24.41 -30.22 4.89
N VAL A 85 25.09 -30.81 5.88
CA VAL A 85 26.56 -30.95 5.94
C VAL A 85 27.07 -31.77 4.73
N THR A 86 26.26 -32.71 4.25
CA THR A 86 26.52 -33.54 3.07
C THR A 86 26.16 -32.85 1.75
N LYS A 87 25.57 -31.64 1.78
CA LYS A 87 25.06 -30.89 0.62
C LYS A 87 24.04 -31.65 -0.23
N THR A 88 23.37 -32.66 0.33
CA THR A 88 22.39 -33.51 -0.36
C THR A 88 20.98 -32.95 -0.35
N SER A 89 20.71 -31.94 0.49
CA SER A 89 19.45 -31.21 0.53
C SER A 89 19.69 -29.70 0.46
N THR A 90 19.10 -29.11 -0.56
CA THR A 90 19.14 -27.68 -0.88
C THR A 90 17.73 -27.13 -0.79
N ARG A 91 17.58 -25.97 -0.16
CA ARG A 91 16.32 -25.23 -0.08
C ARG A 91 16.49 -23.84 -0.66
N ASN A 92 15.40 -23.28 -1.16
CA ASN A 92 15.30 -21.85 -1.41
C ASN A 92 14.31 -21.26 -0.41
N ALA A 93 14.63 -20.08 0.12
CA ALA A 93 13.72 -19.26 0.90
C ALA A 93 13.24 -18.10 0.03
N VAL A 94 11.95 -17.84 0.06
CA VAL A 94 11.33 -16.70 -0.63
C VAL A 94 10.83 -15.74 0.44
N TYR A 95 11.36 -14.53 0.42
CA TYR A 95 11.00 -13.45 1.32
C TYR A 95 10.14 -12.45 0.56
N SER A 96 8.99 -12.12 1.09
CA SER A 96 8.09 -11.10 0.56
C SER A 96 8.02 -9.96 1.57
N ASN A 97 8.29 -8.73 1.11
CA ASN A 97 8.11 -7.53 1.93
C ASN A 97 7.14 -6.58 1.25
N VAL A 98 6.26 -6.01 2.06
CA VAL A 98 5.22 -5.08 1.61
C VAL A 98 5.23 -3.87 2.51
N SER A 99 5.51 -2.70 1.94
CA SER A 99 5.38 -1.43 2.65
C SER A 99 4.02 -0.82 2.31
N MET A 100 3.26 -0.47 3.34
CA MET A 100 1.96 0.19 3.23
C MET A 100 2.07 1.62 3.74
N GLU A 101 1.56 2.56 2.95
CA GLU A 101 1.32 3.94 3.38
C GLU A 101 -0.17 4.26 3.23
N ILE A 102 -0.76 4.85 4.27
CA ILE A 102 -2.12 5.35 4.26
C ILE A 102 -2.11 6.85 4.42
N GLY A 103 -2.82 7.53 3.52
CA GLY A 103 -3.00 8.97 3.63
C GLY A 103 -4.20 9.50 2.89
N THR A 104 -4.44 10.80 3.02
CA THR A 104 -5.49 11.49 2.26
C THR A 104 -4.90 12.08 0.98
N SER A 105 -5.47 11.73 -0.17
CA SER A 105 -5.16 12.38 -1.44
C SER A 105 -6.24 13.42 -1.79
N SER A 106 -5.81 14.63 -2.18
CA SER A 106 -6.70 15.63 -2.77
C SER A 106 -7.02 15.35 -4.24
N ASN A 107 -6.14 14.60 -4.92
CA ASN A 107 -6.30 14.24 -6.32
C ASN A 107 -6.87 12.83 -6.44
N ARG A 108 -7.99 12.71 -7.16
CA ARG A 108 -8.64 11.44 -7.52
C ARG A 108 -7.96 10.72 -8.69
N LEU A 109 -6.87 11.27 -9.24
CA LEU A 109 -6.23 10.79 -10.46
C LEU A 109 -4.87 10.11 -10.19
N PRO A 110 -4.56 8.98 -10.86
CA PRO A 110 -3.53 8.03 -10.44
C PRO A 110 -2.16 8.30 -11.07
N ILE A 111 -1.64 9.53 -10.99
CA ILE A 111 -0.39 9.90 -11.70
C ILE A 111 0.77 10.18 -10.73
N SER A 112 0.48 10.61 -9.51
CA SER A 112 1.44 10.69 -8.40
C SER A 112 0.65 10.85 -7.11
N ILE A 113 0.93 10.04 -6.09
CA ILE A 113 0.26 10.17 -4.80
C ILE A 113 1.08 11.16 -3.97
N ASN A 114 0.68 12.42 -4.03
CA ASN A 114 1.09 13.39 -3.04
C ASN A 114 0.07 13.33 -1.92
N PHE A 115 0.37 12.55 -0.89
CA PHE A 115 -0.43 12.56 0.33
C PHE A 115 -0.43 13.97 0.91
N THR A 116 -1.61 14.58 0.96
CA THR A 116 -1.83 15.82 1.71
C THR A 116 -1.63 15.61 3.22
N CYS A 117 -1.76 14.36 3.64
CA CYS A 117 -1.68 13.92 5.01
C CYS A 117 -1.27 12.45 5.03
N SER A 118 -0.13 12.10 5.65
CA SER A 118 0.20 10.71 5.93
C SER A 118 -0.33 10.35 7.32
N LYS A 119 -0.90 9.15 7.45
CA LYS A 119 -1.61 8.72 8.66
C LYS A 119 -1.07 7.41 9.22
N MET A 120 -0.53 6.54 8.36
CA MET A 120 0.11 5.29 8.78
C MET A 120 1.15 4.87 7.74
N GLU A 121 2.29 4.40 8.22
CA GLU A 121 3.35 3.80 7.41
C GLU A 121 3.81 2.54 8.13
N GLU A 122 3.61 1.38 7.51
CA GLU A 122 3.91 0.09 8.10
C GLU A 122 4.62 -0.81 7.08
N THR A 123 5.43 -1.75 7.55
CA THR A 123 6.07 -2.74 6.69
C THR A 123 5.80 -4.15 7.21
N TYR A 124 5.28 -4.98 6.31
CA TYR A 124 4.94 -6.37 6.56
C TYR A 124 5.93 -7.26 5.84
N SER A 125 6.22 -8.41 6.45
CA SER A 125 7.10 -9.41 5.88
C SER A 125 6.56 -10.80 6.12
N ALA A 126 6.77 -11.68 5.14
CA ALA A 126 6.50 -13.10 5.25
C ALA A 126 7.56 -13.87 4.48
N ASP A 127 7.92 -15.05 4.99
CA ASP A 127 8.87 -15.94 4.34
C ASP A 127 8.42 -17.40 4.41
N GLN A 128 8.75 -18.14 3.36
CA GLN A 128 8.55 -19.58 3.29
C GLN A 128 9.71 -20.23 2.55
N MET A 129 9.88 -21.53 2.75
CA MET A 129 10.96 -22.30 2.14
C MET A 129 10.43 -23.49 1.34
N TYR A 130 11.09 -23.79 0.23
CA TYR A 130 10.83 -25.01 -0.55
C TYR A 130 12.13 -25.79 -0.82
N MET A 131 11.98 -27.09 -1.03
CA MET A 131 13.10 -27.95 -1.43
C MET A 131 13.38 -27.76 -2.92
N LEU A 132 14.65 -27.52 -3.26
CA LEU A 132 15.05 -27.33 -4.64
C LEU A 132 15.01 -28.68 -5.37
N ALA A 133 14.17 -28.78 -6.39
CA ALA A 133 14.17 -29.89 -7.32
C ALA A 133 15.39 -29.84 -8.26
N ALA A 134 15.75 -30.99 -8.82
CA ALA A 134 16.82 -31.09 -9.79
C ALA A 134 16.55 -30.23 -11.05
N SER A 135 17.60 -29.89 -11.79
CA SER A 135 17.51 -28.96 -12.94
C SER A 135 16.57 -29.42 -14.05
N ASN A 136 16.41 -30.73 -14.23
CA ASN A 136 15.44 -31.32 -15.17
C ASN A 136 13.98 -31.11 -14.75
N ALA A 137 13.73 -30.70 -13.51
CA ALA A 137 12.42 -30.39 -12.94
C ALA A 137 12.28 -28.91 -12.58
N ASN A 138 13.02 -28.00 -13.24
CA ASN A 138 13.05 -26.57 -12.91
C ASN A 138 11.68 -25.88 -12.93
N LEU A 139 10.74 -26.34 -13.75
CA LEU A 139 9.35 -25.84 -13.74
C LEU A 139 8.69 -25.99 -12.36
N SER A 140 9.02 -27.06 -11.63
CA SER A 140 8.51 -27.28 -10.27
C SER A 140 9.07 -26.25 -9.28
N ASN A 141 10.30 -25.79 -9.47
CA ASN A 141 10.90 -24.75 -8.63
C ASN A 141 10.23 -23.39 -8.89
N ILE A 142 9.98 -23.07 -10.16
CA ILE A 142 9.27 -21.83 -10.55
C ILE A 142 7.86 -21.82 -9.99
N GLU A 143 7.14 -22.94 -10.08
CA GLU A 143 5.78 -23.04 -9.55
C GLU A 143 5.76 -22.92 -8.01
N ALA A 144 6.67 -23.62 -7.33
CA ALA A 144 6.80 -23.49 -5.88
C ALA A 144 7.09 -22.05 -5.43
N GLU A 145 7.92 -21.32 -6.17
CA GLU A 145 8.19 -19.90 -5.90
C GLU A 145 6.96 -19.02 -6.09
N ASN A 146 6.21 -19.20 -7.19
CA ASN A 146 4.97 -18.46 -7.44
C ASN A 146 3.91 -18.73 -6.36
N ASP A 147 3.70 -20.00 -5.99
CA ASP A 147 2.75 -20.40 -4.97
C ASP A 147 3.09 -19.79 -3.62
N ILE A 148 4.38 -19.78 -3.25
CA ILE A 148 4.84 -19.15 -2.02
C ILE A 148 4.62 -17.63 -2.05
N ILE A 149 4.87 -16.95 -3.17
CA ILE A 149 4.62 -15.51 -3.28
C ILE A 149 3.14 -15.20 -3.07
N ILE A 150 2.24 -16.01 -3.61
CA ILE A 150 0.79 -15.87 -3.41
C ILE A 150 0.44 -16.09 -1.93
N LEU A 151 0.92 -17.17 -1.32
CA LEU A 151 0.65 -17.47 0.10
C LEU A 151 1.19 -16.37 1.04
N ASN A 152 2.40 -15.89 0.79
CA ASN A 152 2.97 -14.76 1.52
C ASN A 152 2.12 -13.50 1.34
N SER A 153 1.62 -13.25 0.13
CA SER A 153 0.75 -12.11 -0.15
C SER A 153 -0.54 -12.19 0.66
N GLU A 154 -1.19 -13.36 0.70
CA GLU A 154 -2.41 -13.59 1.48
C GLU A 154 -2.16 -13.35 2.98
N ASN A 155 -1.11 -13.96 3.55
CA ASN A 155 -0.74 -13.78 4.95
C ASN A 155 -0.47 -12.31 5.30
N ILE A 156 0.22 -11.58 4.41
CA ILE A 156 0.49 -10.16 4.60
C ILE A 156 -0.79 -9.34 4.54
N ILE A 157 -1.68 -9.63 3.59
CA ILE A 157 -2.95 -8.91 3.47
C ILE A 157 -3.80 -9.14 4.72
N ASP A 158 -3.84 -10.35 5.27
CA ASP A 158 -4.57 -10.61 6.51
C ASP A 158 -4.05 -9.74 7.66
N MET A 159 -2.71 -9.62 7.82
CA MET A 159 -2.12 -8.70 8.79
C MET A 159 -2.48 -7.23 8.52
N MET A 160 -2.48 -6.80 7.26
CA MET A 160 -2.89 -5.44 6.89
C MET A 160 -4.35 -5.18 7.23
N ILE A 161 -5.26 -6.14 6.97
CA ILE A 161 -6.67 -6.00 7.31
C ILE A 161 -6.85 -5.91 8.83
N ASP A 162 -6.15 -6.74 9.60
CA ASP A 162 -6.19 -6.69 11.05
C ASP A 162 -5.79 -5.30 11.58
N ASP A 163 -4.71 -4.71 11.07
CA ASP A 163 -4.30 -3.36 11.45
C ASP A 163 -5.33 -2.30 11.04
N LEU A 164 -5.96 -2.45 9.86
CA LEU A 164 -7.03 -1.57 9.40
C LEU A 164 -8.29 -1.63 10.27
N ILE A 165 -8.58 -2.75 10.92
CA ILE A 165 -9.71 -2.86 11.87
C ILE A 165 -9.47 -1.95 13.09
N PHE A 166 -8.23 -1.86 13.56
CA PHE A 166 -7.86 -1.03 14.71
C PHE A 166 -7.46 0.40 14.33
N TYR A 167 -7.37 0.68 13.03
CA TYR A 167 -7.00 1.98 12.52
C TYR A 167 -8.01 3.05 12.93
N ARG A 168 -7.54 4.03 13.71
CA ARG A 168 -8.31 5.22 14.09
C ARG A 168 -7.80 6.40 13.28
N GLN A 169 -8.72 7.23 12.79
CA GLN A 169 -8.42 8.35 11.89
C GLN A 169 -7.64 9.52 12.53
N ASN A 170 -7.11 9.34 13.75
CA ASN A 170 -6.51 10.39 14.56
C ASN A 170 -4.99 10.33 14.49
N ASP A 171 -4.45 11.10 13.56
CA ASP A 171 -3.30 12.01 13.70
C ASP A 171 -2.68 12.16 12.31
N CYS A 172 -2.92 13.34 11.73
CA CYS A 172 -2.29 13.69 10.48
C CYS A 172 -0.83 14.04 10.74
N TYR A 173 0.08 13.16 10.37
CA TYR A 173 1.48 13.56 10.24
C TYR A 173 1.56 14.30 8.91
N LEU A 174 1.73 15.62 8.97
CA LEU A 174 2.14 16.38 7.79
C LEU A 174 3.38 15.69 7.27
N SER A 175 3.28 15.04 6.11
CA SER A 175 4.41 14.33 5.52
C SER A 175 5.46 15.39 5.25
N LYS A 176 6.50 15.41 6.08
CA LYS A 176 7.64 16.30 5.89
C LYS A 176 8.50 15.72 4.78
N LYS A 177 7.92 15.46 3.61
CA LYS A 177 8.66 15.48 2.36
C LYS A 177 8.75 16.95 1.95
N LEU A 178 9.51 17.72 2.74
CA LEU A 178 10.23 18.84 2.18
C LEU A 178 11.12 18.18 1.13
N THR A 179 10.64 18.22 -0.10
CA THR A 179 11.49 18.22 -1.26
C THR A 179 12.68 19.10 -0.92
N ASN A 180 13.86 18.48 -0.80
CA ASN A 180 15.08 19.15 -1.22
C ASN A 180 14.92 19.40 -2.73
N ILE A 181 14.03 20.32 -3.11
CA ILE A 181 14.25 21.15 -4.27
C ILE A 181 15.36 22.07 -3.79
N SER A 182 16.60 21.64 -3.99
CA SER A 182 17.62 22.59 -4.36
C SER A 182 17.02 23.35 -5.54
N LEU A 183 16.58 24.59 -5.30
CA LEU A 183 16.34 25.53 -6.38
C LEU A 183 17.59 25.49 -7.27
N PRO A 184 17.50 25.09 -8.54
CA PRO A 184 18.61 25.36 -9.45
C PRO A 184 18.75 26.88 -9.50
N GLU A 185 19.98 27.33 -9.30
CA GLU A 185 20.38 28.74 -9.26
C GLU A 185 19.66 29.55 -10.34
N ASN A 186 18.86 30.53 -9.90
CA ASN A 186 18.09 31.46 -10.73
C ASN A 186 18.97 32.38 -11.62
N GLU A 187 20.28 32.18 -11.69
CA GLU A 187 21.20 33.09 -12.39
C GLU A 187 21.24 32.86 -13.91
N GLN A 188 20.86 31.66 -14.39
CA GLN A 188 20.80 31.37 -15.83
C GLN A 188 19.48 31.78 -16.48
N LEU A 189 18.36 31.74 -15.74
CA LEU A 189 17.05 32.15 -16.30
C LEU A 189 16.99 33.68 -16.45
N GLU A 190 17.51 34.45 -15.49
CA GLU A 190 17.57 35.91 -15.58
C GLU A 190 18.52 36.39 -16.69
N LYS A 191 19.66 35.72 -16.90
CA LYS A 191 20.55 36.01 -18.04
C LYS A 191 19.85 35.79 -19.38
N ASN A 192 19.16 34.66 -19.54
CA ASN A 192 18.46 34.34 -20.78
C ASN A 192 17.27 35.28 -21.06
N LEU A 193 16.54 35.72 -20.02
CA LEU A 193 15.46 36.71 -20.15
C LEU A 193 15.99 38.12 -20.46
N SER A 194 17.13 38.50 -19.86
CA SER A 194 17.82 39.77 -20.13
C SER A 194 18.40 39.83 -21.55
N GLU A 195 19.02 38.75 -22.04
CA GLU A 195 19.52 38.67 -23.43
C GLU A 195 18.40 38.70 -24.45
N LYS A 196 17.31 37.98 -24.21
CA LYS A 196 16.13 37.99 -25.09
C LYS A 196 15.47 39.36 -25.13
N GLY A 197 15.47 40.09 -24.01
CA GLY A 197 14.99 41.47 -23.92
C GLY A 197 15.87 42.50 -24.66
N LYS A 198 17.18 42.26 -24.75
CA LYS A 198 18.11 43.09 -25.55
C LYS A 198 17.93 42.86 -27.05
N LEU A 199 17.86 41.59 -27.48
CA LEU A 199 17.62 41.23 -28.88
C LEU A 199 16.28 41.76 -29.41
N LEU A 200 15.22 41.74 -28.59
CA LEU A 200 13.91 42.32 -28.94
C LEU A 200 13.95 43.85 -29.07
N LYS A 201 14.85 44.55 -28.37
CA LYS A 201 15.03 46.00 -28.51
C LYS A 201 15.84 46.36 -29.76
N GLU A 202 16.86 45.57 -30.10
CA GLU A 202 17.65 45.78 -31.33
C GLU A 202 16.80 45.55 -32.59
N ILE A 203 16.03 44.46 -32.64
CA ILE A 203 15.12 44.17 -33.76
C ILE A 203 14.07 45.27 -33.95
N LYS A 204 13.56 45.83 -32.84
CA LYS A 204 12.56 46.91 -32.89
C LYS A 204 13.16 48.26 -33.32
N ASN A 205 14.44 48.49 -33.06
CA ASN A 205 15.15 49.68 -33.51
C ASN A 205 15.53 49.59 -35.00
N GLU A 206 15.87 48.40 -35.50
CA GLU A 206 16.14 48.18 -36.93
C GLU A 206 14.86 48.28 -37.78
N LEU A 207 13.71 47.82 -37.27
CA LEU A 207 12.41 47.96 -37.94
C LEU A 207 11.91 49.41 -38.03
N ASN A 208 12.30 50.29 -37.10
CA ASN A 208 11.88 51.70 -37.08
C ASN A 208 12.87 52.63 -37.81
N ALA A 209 14.02 52.14 -38.27
CA ALA A 209 15.02 52.91 -39.02
C ALA A 209 14.92 52.69 -40.55
N GLY A 210 13.92 51.92 -41.00
CA GLY A 210 13.66 51.58 -42.41
C GLY A 210 12.43 52.23 -43.05
N GLU A 211 11.78 53.19 -42.38
CA GLU A 211 10.85 54.18 -42.99
C GLU A 211 11.55 55.54 -43.11
#